data_AF-A0A1E7LKQ8-F1
#
_entry.id   AF-A0A1E7LKQ8-F1
#
_cell.length_a   1.000
_cell.length_b   1.000
_cell.length_c   1.000
_cell.angle_alpha   90.00
_cell.angle_beta   90.00
_cell.angle_gamma   90.00
#
_symmetry.space_group_name_H-M   'P 1'
#
loop_
_entity.id
_entity.type
_entity.pdbx_description
1 polymer ?
#
loop_
_entity_poly.entity_id
_entity_poly.type
_entity_poly.pdbx_seq_one_letter_code
_entity_poly.pdbx_strand_id
1 'polypeptide(L)'
;MATTLRAPAGTDAAALVARALTTEPSLPLVAGGGALSKEMIRVNHYGADATRSAVLSSLAALGAALGATGRQVDFDAARRAVSETSPGL
;
A
#
# COMPACT_ATOMS: atom_id res chain seq x y z
N MET A 1 -10.91 -7.38 5.15
CA MET A 1 -11.32 -7.14 3.75
C MET A 1 -10.09 -7.20 2.85
N ALA A 2 -10.22 -7.28 1.53
CA ALA A 2 -9.10 -6.99 0.62
C ALA A 2 -9.42 -5.71 -0.17
N THR A 3 -8.50 -4.74 -0.16
CA THR A 3 -8.63 -3.50 -0.92
C THR A 3 -7.71 -3.55 -2.13
N THR A 4 -8.24 -3.20 -3.30
CA THR A 4 -7.48 -3.12 -4.53
C THR A 4 -7.13 -1.67 -4.85
N LEU A 5 -5.84 -1.38 -5.01
CA LEU A 5 -5.31 -0.10 -5.45
C LEU A 5 -4.83 -0.22 -6.90
N ARG A 6 -4.91 0.90 -7.63
CA ARG A 6 -4.24 1.05 -8.93
C ARG A 6 -2.91 1.75 -8.73
N ALA A 7 -1.84 1.19 -9.29
CA ALA A 7 -0.59 1.91 -9.39
C ALA A 7 -0.79 3.12 -10.33
N PRO A 8 -0.22 4.28 -9.99
CA PRO A 8 -0.26 5.43 -10.89
C PRO A 8 0.37 5.11 -12.25
N ALA A 9 -0.13 5.77 -13.31
CA ALA A 9 0.47 5.64 -14.64
C ALA A 9 1.98 5.90 -14.62
N GLY A 10 2.73 5.09 -15.36
CA GLY A 10 4.20 5.14 -15.41
C GLY A 10 4.91 4.52 -14.20
N THR A 11 4.19 3.81 -13.32
CA THR A 11 4.79 3.06 -12.21
C THR A 11 4.43 1.58 -12.32
N ASP A 12 5.34 0.71 -11.86
CA ASP A 12 5.13 -0.74 -11.85
C ASP A 12 4.67 -1.19 -10.46
N ALA A 13 3.44 -1.68 -10.36
CA ALA A 13 2.84 -2.15 -9.11
C ALA A 13 3.64 -3.28 -8.44
N ALA A 14 4.17 -4.23 -9.21
CA ALA A 14 4.97 -5.32 -8.67
C ALA A 14 6.29 -4.82 -8.09
N ALA A 15 6.93 -3.86 -8.77
CA ALA A 15 8.14 -3.23 -8.25
C ALA A 15 7.88 -2.46 -6.95
N LEU A 16 6.76 -1.73 -6.85
CA LEU A 16 6.37 -1.02 -5.62
C LEU A 16 6.14 -1.98 -4.46
N VAL A 17 5.40 -3.08 -4.68
CA VAL A 17 5.16 -4.12 -3.67
C VAL A 17 6.46 -4.79 -3.26
N ALA A 18 7.30 -5.18 -4.21
CA ALA A 18 8.59 -5.81 -3.90
C ALA A 18 9.48 -4.91 -3.05
N ARG A 19 9.55 -3.60 -3.36
CA ARG A 19 10.30 -2.64 -2.56
C ARG A 19 9.72 -2.47 -1.16
N ALA A 20 8.40 -2.36 -1.03
CA ALA A 20 7.74 -2.27 0.28
C ALA A 20 8.04 -3.50 1.16
N LEU A 21 7.94 -4.70 0.59
CA LEU A 21 8.20 -5.96 1.30
C LEU A 21 9.69 -6.21 1.59
N THR A 22 10.60 -5.57 0.86
CA THR A 22 12.03 -5.58 1.21
C THR A 22 12.28 -4.84 2.54
N THR A 23 11.51 -3.80 2.81
CA THR A 23 11.60 -3.02 4.06
C THR A 23 10.81 -3.65 5.19
N GLU A 24 9.59 -4.11 4.92
CA GLU A 24 8.74 -4.77 5.91
C GLU A 24 8.09 -6.04 5.31
N PRO A 25 8.71 -7.21 5.49
CA PRO A 25 8.24 -8.46 4.88
C PRO A 25 6.87 -8.93 5.37
N SER A 26 6.41 -8.47 6.54
CA SER A 26 5.15 -8.91 7.11
C SER A 26 3.93 -8.16 6.56
N LEU A 27 4.11 -7.16 5.67
CA LEU A 27 2.98 -6.39 5.18
C LEU A 27 2.02 -7.26 4.34
N PRO A 28 0.71 -7.06 4.47
CA PRO A 28 -0.29 -7.82 3.71
C PRO A 28 -0.43 -7.29 2.27
N LEU A 29 0.69 -7.12 1.57
CA LEU A 29 0.78 -6.54 0.22
C LEU A 29 1.03 -7.62 -0.82
N VAL A 30 0.25 -7.59 -1.90
CA VAL A 30 0.40 -8.52 -3.03
C VAL A 30 0.19 -7.76 -4.33
N ALA A 31 1.06 -7.96 -5.32
CA ALA A 31 0.83 -7.43 -6.67
C ALA A 31 -0.24 -8.24 -7.41
N GLY A 32 -0.88 -7.65 -8.43
CA GLY A 32 -1.76 -8.40 -9.33
C GLY A 32 -1.04 -9.58 -9.99
N GLY A 33 -1.80 -10.60 -10.39
CA GLY A 33 -1.27 -11.72 -11.18
C GLY A 33 -1.25 -11.41 -12.69
N GLY A 34 -0.31 -12.02 -13.41
CA GLY A 34 -0.27 -11.97 -14.88
C GLY A 34 -0.28 -10.55 -15.43
N ALA A 35 -1.21 -10.27 -16.35
CA ALA A 35 -1.36 -8.96 -16.99
C ALA A 35 -1.61 -7.81 -16.00
N LEU A 36 -2.17 -8.08 -14.82
CA LEU A 36 -2.47 -7.06 -13.80
C LEU A 36 -1.29 -6.73 -12.89
N SER A 37 -0.18 -7.47 -12.99
CA SER A 37 0.97 -7.33 -12.08
C SER A 37 1.60 -5.95 -12.08
N LYS A 38 1.52 -5.22 -13.20
CA LYS A 38 2.06 -3.86 -13.33
C LYS A 38 1.13 -2.77 -12.82
N GLU A 39 -0.16 -3.06 -12.65
CA GLU A 39 -1.18 -2.03 -12.45
C GLU A 39 -1.94 -2.17 -11.13
N MET A 40 -1.93 -3.36 -10.52
CA MET A 40 -2.79 -3.69 -9.40
C MET A 40 -1.96 -4.02 -8.15
N ILE A 41 -2.35 -3.43 -7.03
CA ILE A 41 -1.84 -3.75 -5.70
C ILE A 41 -3.02 -4.18 -4.84
N ARG A 42 -2.87 -5.26 -4.09
CA ARG A 42 -3.83 -5.74 -3.09
C ARG A 42 -3.29 -5.49 -1.70
N VAL A 43 -4.14 -4.91 -0.85
CA VAL A 43 -3.95 -4.80 0.58
C VAL A 43 -4.89 -5.80 1.26
N ASN A 44 -4.35 -6.95 1.65
CA ASN A 44 -5.06 -8.10 2.19
C ASN A 44 -5.27 -7.99 3.72
N HIS A 45 -5.75 -6.84 4.19
CA HIS A 45 -6.07 -6.51 5.59
C HIS A 45 -7.30 -7.28 6.14
N TYR A 46 -7.15 -8.57 6.35
CA TYR A 46 -8.14 -9.46 6.98
C TYR A 46 -7.49 -10.33 8.05
N GLY A 47 -8.31 -10.94 8.92
CA GLY A 47 -7.78 -11.78 10.01
C GLY A 47 -6.90 -10.97 10.95
N ALA A 48 -5.69 -11.47 11.23
CA ALA A 48 -4.71 -10.78 12.08
C ALA A 48 -4.26 -9.42 11.52
N ASP A 49 -4.35 -9.23 10.21
CA ASP A 49 -3.98 -7.99 9.53
C ASP A 49 -5.14 -6.99 9.42
N ALA A 50 -6.31 -7.30 10.00
CA ALA A 50 -7.45 -6.40 10.06
C ALA A 50 -7.24 -5.31 11.14
N THR A 51 -6.10 -4.62 11.09
CA THR A 51 -5.71 -3.59 12.06
C THR A 51 -5.43 -2.27 11.37
N ARG A 52 -5.66 -1.17 12.09
CA ARG A 52 -5.28 0.17 11.63
C ARG A 52 -3.77 0.28 11.38
N SER A 53 -2.97 -0.38 12.20
CA SER A 53 -1.51 -0.42 12.04
C SER A 53 -1.10 -1.04 10.71
N ALA A 54 -1.67 -2.20 10.34
CA ALA A 54 -1.38 -2.86 9.07
C ALA A 54 -1.73 -1.98 7.86
N VAL A 55 -2.83 -1.23 7.92
CA VAL A 55 -3.22 -0.27 6.87
C VAL A 55 -2.23 0.90 6.80
N LEU A 56 -1.90 1.53 7.94
CA LEU A 56 -0.95 2.64 7.99
C LEU A 56 0.45 2.22 7.50
N SER A 57 0.97 1.09 7.96
CA SER A 57 2.27 0.57 7.55
C SER A 57 2.29 0.22 6.07
N SER A 58 1.20 -0.34 5.53
CA SER A 58 1.06 -0.60 4.09
C SER A 58 1.12 0.69 3.27
N LEU A 59 0.38 1.73 3.67
CA LEU A 59 0.38 3.03 2.98
C LEU A 59 1.71 3.75 3.10
N ALA A 60 2.36 3.70 4.26
CA ALA A 60 3.68 4.28 4.48
C ALA A 60 4.75 3.61 3.60
N ALA A 61 4.77 2.27 3.55
CA ALA A 61 5.74 1.53 2.75
C ALA A 61 5.52 1.75 1.24
N LEU A 62 4.27 1.71 0.77
CA LEU A 62 3.94 2.02 -0.63
C LEU A 62 4.25 3.48 -0.98
N GLY A 63 3.97 4.42 -0.09
CA GLY A 63 4.30 5.82 -0.25
C GLY A 63 5.81 6.05 -0.34
N ALA A 64 6.61 5.40 0.49
CA ALA A 64 8.07 5.47 0.43
C ALA A 64 8.61 4.83 -0.86
N ALA A 65 8.05 3.71 -1.29
CA ALA A 65 8.38 3.07 -2.55
C ALA A 65 8.09 3.98 -3.76
N LEU A 66 6.95 4.68 -3.73
CA LEU A 66 6.53 5.63 -4.76
C LEU A 66 7.37 6.92 -4.75
N GLY A 67 7.69 7.45 -3.57
CA GLY A 67 8.53 8.64 -3.42
C GLY A 67 9.94 8.45 -3.98
N ALA A 68 10.49 7.24 -3.83
CA ALA A 68 11.78 6.87 -4.41
C ALA A 68 11.79 6.84 -5.95
N THR A 69 10.62 6.84 -6.61
CA THR A 69 10.52 7.02 -8.07
C THR A 69 10.48 8.49 -8.48
N GLY A 70 10.78 9.42 -7.57
CA GLY A 70 10.77 10.87 -7.81
C GLY A 70 9.38 11.51 -7.77
N ARG A 71 8.33 10.76 -7.37
CA ARG A 71 6.97 11.31 -7.28
C ARG A 71 6.77 12.01 -5.94
N GLN A 72 5.99 13.08 -5.96
CA GLN A 72 5.52 13.74 -4.74
C GLN A 72 4.51 12.82 -4.02
N VAL A 73 4.72 12.62 -2.72
CA VAL A 73 3.86 11.80 -1.85
C VAL A 73 3.57 12.60 -0.59
N ASP A 74 2.28 12.75 -0.26
CA ASP A 74 1.84 13.41 0.96
C ASP A 74 1.48 12.35 2.03
N PHE A 75 2.46 12.02 2.87
CA PHE A 75 2.29 11.04 3.95
C PHE A 75 1.32 11.51 5.03
N ASP A 76 1.29 12.81 5.32
CA ASP A 76 0.41 13.36 6.35
C ASP A 76 -1.04 13.35 5.89
N ALA A 77 -1.32 13.69 4.63
CA ALA A 77 -2.65 13.54 4.07
C ALA A 77 -3.12 12.08 4.09
N ALA A 78 -2.26 11.13 3.71
CA ALA A 78 -2.59 9.70 3.76
C ALA A 78 -2.94 9.25 5.19
N ARG A 79 -2.14 9.67 6.20
CA ARG A 79 -2.39 9.34 7.61
C ARG A 79 -3.66 9.98 8.16
N ARG A 80 -3.95 11.25 7.79
CA ARG A 80 -5.19 11.94 8.15
C ARG A 80 -6.41 11.21 7.59
N ALA A 81 -6.39 10.87 6.29
CA ALA A 81 -7.48 10.17 5.63
C ALA A 81 -7.82 8.84 6.34
N VAL A 82 -6.81 8.03 6.70
CA VAL A 82 -7.05 6.79 7.47
C VAL A 82 -7.72 7.09 8.81
N SER A 83 -7.28 8.14 9.50
CA SER A 83 -7.79 8.51 10.82
C SER A 83 -9.23 8.98 10.79
N GLU A 84 -9.63 9.73 9.76
CA GLU A 84 -11.00 10.22 9.56
C GLU A 84 -11.98 9.09 9.23
N THR A 85 -11.53 8.04 8.52
CA THR A 85 -12.37 6.89 8.14
C THR A 85 -12.43 5.77 9.18
N SER A 86 -11.73 5.91 10.30
CA SER A 86 -11.75 4.94 11.41
C SER A 86 -12.00 5.61 12.76
N PRO A 87 -13.14 6.32 12.94
CA PRO A 87 -13.50 6.85 14.24
C PRO A 87 -13.92 5.69 15.16
N GLY A 88 -13.13 5.40 16.20
CA GLY A 88 -13.54 4.54 17.32
C GLY A 88 -13.04 3.09 17.34
N LEU A 89 -11.93 2.76 16.68
CA LEU A 89 -11.05 1.65 17.09
C LEU A 89 -9.88 2.21 17.90
#